data_AF-A0A423H9B5-F1
#
_entry.id   AF-A0A423H9B5-F1
#
_cell.length_a   1.000
_cell.length_b   1.000
_cell.length_c   1.000
_cell.angle_alpha   90.00
_cell.angle_beta   90.00
_cell.angle_gamma   90.00
#
_symmetry.space_group_name_H-M   'P 1'
#
loop_
_entity.id
_entity.type
_entity.pdbx_description
1 polymer ?
#
loop_
_entity_poly.entity_id
_entity_poly.type
_entity_poly.pdbx_seq_one_letter_code
_entity_poly.pdbx_strand_id
1 'polypeptide(L)'
;MNVLEKLTDRAPDLSFELPDGTPVVRLGLIATLYFKEGYTPESKQKVMECFARFNNEFGAHLTGQFDETYKKLTPSSFEKTTDKILNTGPNEQYEWHISSAATASEAPEYSLSALNSFEIHGEQKRSYLKLVLPWSILKEDDGPTRFQQWLVYLCEQVKAEHGYSGLSSVLPFDYDSYMPMEYQLAQQFSGLEVDSMVHNSKRELLNHIKGVNWYTVLGSLFIDRLGGENVIRHTFSGRGDIEVINYNNGLIIRAGESPELGALEDGLPVPYVAVNNVVKPVRIPNPDQLHSYSPYGDCFEQESTDRWYARFDQDENKTNHPSRIESGQPCSKAGYWFTPSQANSRRYFQQGEIMPGFSDSSWGDTLWYWSGESQ
;
A
#
# COMPACT_ATOMS: atom_id res chain seq x y z
N MET A 1 9.52 -4.72 -22.07
CA MET A 1 8.37 -3.98 -21.57
C MET A 1 8.66 -3.59 -20.14
N ASN A 2 8.73 -2.30 -19.85
CA ASN A 2 8.90 -1.80 -18.48
C ASN A 2 7.59 -1.98 -17.67
N VAL A 3 7.63 -1.75 -16.36
CA VAL A 3 6.47 -1.96 -15.46
C VAL A 3 5.26 -1.12 -15.89
N LEU A 4 5.48 0.15 -16.27
CA LEU A 4 4.40 1.06 -16.64
C LEU A 4 3.77 0.73 -18.00
N GLU A 5 4.55 0.22 -18.95
CA GLU A 5 4.06 -0.30 -20.23
C GLU A 5 3.18 -1.54 -19.98
N LYS A 6 3.62 -2.47 -19.12
CA LYS A 6 2.79 -3.64 -18.73
C LYS A 6 1.47 -3.22 -18.09
N LEU A 7 1.53 -2.27 -17.15
CA LEU A 7 0.34 -1.70 -16.52
C LEU A 7 -0.58 -1.07 -17.57
N THR A 8 -0.01 -0.36 -18.54
CA THR A 8 -0.77 0.28 -19.61
C THR A 8 -1.49 -0.71 -20.50
N ASP A 9 -0.84 -1.81 -20.86
CA ASP A 9 -1.43 -2.85 -21.70
C ASP A 9 -2.56 -3.59 -20.98
N ARG A 10 -2.46 -3.75 -19.65
CA ARG A 10 -3.45 -4.48 -18.83
C ARG A 10 -4.57 -3.61 -18.29
N ALA A 11 -4.39 -2.30 -18.16
CA ALA A 11 -5.36 -1.41 -17.54
C ALA A 11 -6.79 -1.49 -18.13
N PRO A 12 -6.99 -1.67 -19.45
CA PRO A 12 -8.33 -1.87 -20.01
C PRO A 12 -9.06 -3.11 -19.46
N ASP A 13 -8.33 -4.18 -19.13
CA ASP A 13 -8.89 -5.43 -18.62
C ASP A 13 -9.20 -5.37 -17.11
N LEU A 14 -8.85 -4.26 -16.45
CA LEU A 14 -9.00 -4.03 -15.02
C LEU A 14 -10.09 -2.99 -14.70
N SER A 15 -10.86 -2.58 -15.72
CA SER A 15 -11.95 -1.62 -15.58
C SER A 15 -13.21 -2.20 -16.22
N PHE A 16 -14.36 -2.00 -15.58
CA PHE A 16 -15.61 -2.60 -16.00
C PHE A 16 -16.72 -1.55 -16.05
N GLU A 17 -17.55 -1.63 -17.09
CA GLU A 17 -18.71 -0.78 -17.31
C GLU A 17 -19.97 -1.65 -17.49
N LEU A 18 -21.11 -1.15 -17.04
CA LEU A 18 -22.42 -1.73 -17.34
C LEU A 18 -22.80 -1.50 -18.82
N PRO A 19 -23.81 -2.21 -19.36
CA PRO A 19 -24.24 -2.02 -20.75
C PRO A 19 -24.72 -0.61 -21.10
N ASP A 20 -25.10 0.19 -20.11
CA ASP A 20 -25.49 1.60 -20.27
C ASP A 20 -24.29 2.58 -20.21
N GLY A 21 -23.07 2.07 -20.07
CA GLY A 21 -21.83 2.84 -19.97
C GLY A 21 -21.49 3.31 -18.55
N THR A 22 -22.23 2.87 -17.52
CA THR A 22 -21.91 3.23 -16.14
C THR A 22 -20.61 2.53 -15.70
N PRO A 23 -19.56 3.27 -15.31
CA PRO A 23 -18.32 2.69 -14.81
C PRO A 23 -18.54 2.14 -13.40
N VAL A 24 -18.27 0.86 -13.20
CA VAL A 24 -18.53 0.15 -11.93
C VAL A 24 -17.28 -0.46 -11.31
N VAL A 25 -16.19 -0.54 -12.05
CA VAL A 25 -14.85 -0.81 -11.51
C VAL A 25 -13.86 0.01 -12.31
N ARG A 26 -12.95 0.70 -11.62
CA ARG A 26 -11.83 1.40 -12.26
C ARG A 26 -10.53 0.96 -11.64
N LEU A 27 -9.50 0.82 -12.47
CA LEU A 27 -8.14 0.80 -11.95
C LEU A 27 -7.78 2.22 -11.46
N GLY A 28 -7.35 2.33 -10.20
CA GLY A 28 -6.95 3.61 -9.62
C GLY A 28 -5.72 3.50 -8.75
N LEU A 29 -5.13 4.65 -8.45
CA LEU A 29 -4.16 4.81 -7.38
C LEU A 29 -4.85 5.28 -6.13
N ILE A 30 -4.65 4.56 -5.04
CA ILE A 30 -5.23 4.89 -3.74
C ILE A 30 -4.15 5.26 -2.73
N ALA A 31 -4.53 6.04 -1.73
CA ALA A 31 -3.81 6.14 -0.47
C ALA A 31 -4.80 6.11 0.69
N THR A 32 -4.73 5.07 1.52
CA THR A 32 -5.60 4.89 2.69
C THR A 32 -4.76 5.03 3.95
N LEU A 33 -5.07 6.04 4.76
CA LEU A 33 -4.33 6.41 5.97
C LEU A 33 -5.22 6.30 7.20
N TYR A 34 -4.67 5.77 8.29
CA TYR A 34 -5.34 5.67 9.58
C TYR A 34 -4.63 6.54 10.61
N PHE A 35 -5.41 7.26 11.42
CA PHE A 35 -4.88 8.21 12.39
C PHE A 35 -5.77 8.33 13.63
N LYS A 36 -5.19 8.89 14.69
CA LYS A 36 -5.84 9.10 15.98
C LYS A 36 -6.63 10.39 16.02
N GLU A 37 -7.53 10.47 17.00
CA GLU A 37 -8.09 11.75 17.45
C GLU A 37 -8.75 12.61 16.36
N GLY A 38 -9.32 11.99 15.32
CA GLY A 38 -9.97 12.71 14.22
C GLY A 38 -11.23 13.48 14.61
N TYR A 39 -11.68 13.35 15.87
CA TYR A 39 -12.74 14.17 16.48
C TYR A 39 -12.25 15.52 16.98
N THR A 40 -10.94 15.72 17.17
CA THR A 40 -10.41 16.96 17.75
C THR A 40 -10.56 18.14 16.79
N PRO A 41 -10.75 19.37 17.29
CA PRO A 41 -10.82 20.56 16.43
C PRO A 41 -9.59 20.71 15.51
N GLU A 42 -8.38 20.46 16.03
CA GLU A 42 -7.13 20.52 15.25
C GLU A 42 -7.14 19.48 14.12
N SER A 43 -7.48 18.22 14.43
CA SER A 43 -7.48 17.17 13.41
C SER A 43 -8.55 17.43 12.35
N LYS A 44 -9.75 17.89 12.73
CA LYS A 44 -10.81 18.26 11.78
C LYS A 44 -10.35 19.38 10.85
N GLN A 45 -9.70 20.41 11.39
CA GLN A 45 -9.13 21.50 10.59
C GLN A 45 -8.11 20.96 9.57
N LYS A 46 -7.21 20.07 10.00
CA LYS A 46 -6.20 19.46 9.12
C LYS A 46 -6.79 18.58 8.03
N VAL A 47 -7.83 17.80 8.35
CA VAL A 47 -8.58 17.03 7.35
C VAL A 47 -9.24 17.98 6.36
N MET A 48 -9.92 19.05 6.80
CA MET A 48 -10.55 20.02 5.90
C MET A 48 -9.53 20.77 5.02
N GLU A 49 -8.31 21.02 5.50
CA GLU A 49 -7.21 21.54 4.67
C GLU A 49 -6.85 20.58 3.53
N CYS A 50 -6.90 19.25 3.77
CA CYS A 50 -6.72 18.25 2.72
C CYS A 50 -7.83 18.33 1.66
N PHE A 51 -9.09 18.41 2.09
CA PHE A 51 -10.23 18.57 1.18
C PHE A 51 -10.13 19.87 0.37
N ALA A 52 -9.75 20.98 1.00
CA ALA A 52 -9.58 22.26 0.33
C ALA A 52 -8.48 22.20 -0.74
N ARG A 53 -7.33 21.60 -0.41
CA ARG A 53 -6.25 21.40 -1.39
C ARG A 53 -6.69 20.50 -2.53
N PHE A 54 -7.39 19.41 -2.23
CA PHE A 54 -7.84 18.45 -3.24
C PHE A 54 -8.87 19.07 -4.19
N ASN A 55 -9.82 19.84 -3.64
CA ASN A 55 -10.78 20.59 -4.44
C ASN A 55 -10.14 21.72 -5.26
N ASN A 56 -9.08 22.36 -4.76
CA ASN A 56 -8.34 23.36 -5.53
C ASN A 56 -7.69 22.72 -6.78
N GLU A 57 -7.08 21.54 -6.60
CA GLU A 57 -6.30 20.89 -7.64
C GLU A 57 -7.16 20.08 -8.62
N PHE A 58 -8.19 19.39 -8.14
CA PHE A 58 -8.99 18.44 -8.92
C PHE A 58 -10.48 18.83 -9.01
N GLY A 59 -10.89 19.98 -8.45
CA GLY A 59 -12.29 20.38 -8.35
C GLY A 59 -13.03 20.46 -9.69
N ALA A 60 -12.32 20.66 -10.80
CA ALA A 60 -12.90 20.62 -12.15
C ALA A 60 -13.46 19.23 -12.53
N HIS A 61 -12.96 18.17 -11.91
CA HIS A 61 -13.42 16.79 -12.12
C HIS A 61 -14.52 16.37 -11.15
N LEU A 62 -14.72 17.09 -10.05
CA LEU A 62 -15.59 16.66 -8.96
C LEU A 62 -17.05 17.03 -9.23
N THR A 63 -17.94 16.05 -9.08
CA THR A 63 -19.37 16.18 -9.43
C THR A 63 -20.30 15.74 -8.30
N GLY A 64 -19.86 14.79 -7.46
CA GLY A 64 -20.68 14.17 -6.42
C GLY A 64 -20.06 14.27 -5.03
N GLN A 65 -20.91 14.15 -4.01
CA GLN A 65 -20.49 14.03 -2.62
C GLN A 65 -21.44 13.14 -1.82
N PHE A 66 -20.94 12.57 -0.73
CA PHE A 66 -21.74 11.93 0.31
C PHE A 66 -21.47 12.60 1.65
N ASP A 67 -22.52 13.14 2.28
CA ASP A 67 -22.56 13.67 3.64
C ASP A 67 -23.93 13.35 4.25
N GLU A 68 -24.10 12.13 4.76
CA GLU A 68 -25.37 11.47 5.15
C GLU A 68 -26.19 10.94 3.96
N THR A 69 -26.19 11.66 2.83
CA THR A 69 -26.84 11.25 1.59
C THR A 69 -25.97 11.60 0.40
N TYR A 70 -26.05 10.81 -0.66
CA TYR A 70 -25.33 11.07 -1.89
C TYR A 70 -26.04 12.16 -2.71
N LYS A 71 -25.31 13.21 -3.11
CA LYS A 71 -25.85 14.36 -3.82
C LYS A 71 -24.79 15.06 -4.67
N LYS A 72 -25.23 16.00 -5.51
CA LYS A 72 -24.33 16.81 -6.32
C LYS A 72 -23.39 17.65 -5.45
N LEU A 73 -22.11 17.72 -5.83
CA LEU A 73 -21.15 18.65 -5.26
C LEU A 73 -21.25 20.01 -5.98
N THR A 74 -21.28 21.07 -5.19
CA THR A 74 -21.26 22.46 -5.62
C THR A 74 -20.35 23.27 -4.69
N PRO A 75 -19.83 24.43 -5.10
CA PRO A 75 -19.01 25.28 -4.22
C PRO A 75 -19.72 25.61 -2.89
N SER A 76 -20.99 26.02 -2.96
CA SER A 76 -21.79 26.33 -1.77
C SER A 76 -21.98 25.12 -0.85
N SER A 77 -22.23 23.93 -1.42
CA SER A 77 -22.35 22.72 -0.59
C SER A 77 -21.01 22.29 0.02
N PHE A 78 -19.89 22.49 -0.68
CA PHE A 78 -18.56 22.20 -0.15
C PHE A 78 -18.26 23.07 1.08
N GLU A 79 -18.50 24.38 0.98
CA GLU A 79 -18.34 25.33 2.08
C GLU A 79 -19.24 24.96 3.26
N LYS A 80 -20.53 24.71 2.99
CA LYS A 80 -21.51 24.34 4.02
C LYS A 80 -21.13 23.05 4.75
N THR A 81 -20.67 22.03 4.03
CA THR A 81 -20.28 20.75 4.64
C THR A 81 -18.98 20.88 5.42
N THR A 82 -18.03 21.70 4.93
CA THR A 82 -16.82 22.06 5.68
C THR A 82 -17.17 22.73 7.02
N ASP A 83 -18.02 23.76 7.01
CA ASP A 83 -18.46 24.44 8.22
C ASP A 83 -19.20 23.49 9.16
N LYS A 84 -20.07 22.62 8.62
CA LYS A 84 -20.77 21.61 9.41
C LYS A 84 -19.78 20.70 10.14
N ILE A 85 -18.76 20.18 9.46
CA ILE A 85 -17.75 19.28 10.04
C ILE A 85 -16.93 19.99 11.11
N LEU A 86 -16.46 21.20 10.86
CA LEU A 86 -15.66 21.94 11.84
C LEU A 86 -16.44 22.18 13.16
N ASN A 87 -17.75 22.36 13.06
CA ASN A 87 -18.63 22.60 14.21
C ASN A 87 -19.14 21.33 14.93
N THR A 88 -18.82 20.12 14.49
CA THR A 88 -19.23 18.89 15.20
C THR A 88 -18.57 18.76 16.58
N GLY A 89 -19.26 18.11 17.51
CA GLY A 89 -18.72 17.77 18.82
C GLY A 89 -17.69 16.61 18.80
N PRO A 90 -16.93 16.39 19.89
CA PRO A 90 -15.92 15.33 19.97
C PRO A 90 -16.48 13.89 19.93
N ASN A 91 -17.80 13.74 20.12
CA ASN A 91 -18.51 12.45 20.06
C ASN A 91 -19.60 12.43 18.99
N GLU A 92 -19.46 13.29 17.98
CA GLU A 92 -20.30 13.30 16.80
C GLU A 92 -19.53 12.77 15.59
N GLN A 93 -20.23 12.05 14.71
CA GLN A 93 -19.65 11.52 13.49
C GLN A 93 -19.76 12.54 12.37
N TYR A 94 -18.68 12.67 11.61
CA TYR A 94 -18.78 13.07 10.22
C TYR A 94 -18.23 11.96 9.33
N GLU A 95 -18.90 11.78 8.21
CA GLU A 95 -18.41 11.03 7.07
C GLU A 95 -18.58 11.93 5.86
N TRP A 96 -17.50 12.15 5.13
CA TRP A 96 -17.56 12.97 3.93
C TRP A 96 -16.75 12.33 2.81
N HIS A 97 -17.38 12.24 1.66
CA HIS A 97 -16.75 11.82 0.40
C HIS A 97 -17.03 12.92 -0.63
N ILE A 98 -16.01 13.33 -1.38
CA ILE A 98 -16.14 14.13 -2.60
C ILE A 98 -15.53 13.35 -3.75
N SER A 99 -16.18 13.33 -4.90
CA SER A 99 -15.73 12.48 -6.01
C SER A 99 -16.13 12.97 -7.40
N SER A 100 -15.49 12.41 -8.42
CA SER A 100 -15.85 12.61 -9.82
C SER A 100 -17.02 11.74 -10.31
N ALA A 101 -17.59 10.89 -9.43
CA ALA A 101 -18.79 10.14 -9.74
C ALA A 101 -20.02 11.06 -9.62
N ALA A 102 -20.97 10.96 -10.55
CA ALA A 102 -22.20 11.75 -10.49
C ALA A 102 -23.24 11.12 -9.55
N THR A 103 -23.15 9.80 -9.36
CA THR A 103 -24.08 8.99 -8.57
C THR A 103 -23.33 8.00 -7.68
N ALA A 104 -24.02 7.44 -6.67
CA ALA A 104 -23.45 6.43 -5.77
C ALA A 104 -23.10 5.11 -6.47
N SER A 105 -23.68 4.84 -7.64
CA SER A 105 -23.48 3.63 -8.45
C SER A 105 -22.29 3.70 -9.42
N GLU A 106 -21.62 4.85 -9.51
CA GLU A 106 -20.46 5.04 -10.38
C GLU A 106 -19.15 4.95 -9.59
N ALA A 107 -18.17 4.22 -10.13
CA ALA A 107 -16.80 4.19 -9.62
C ALA A 107 -16.07 5.51 -10.01
N PRO A 108 -15.55 6.27 -9.03
CA PRO A 108 -14.90 7.55 -9.30
C PRO A 108 -13.47 7.39 -9.85
N GLU A 109 -13.01 8.36 -10.64
CA GLU A 109 -11.60 8.51 -11.03
C GLU A 109 -10.82 9.36 -10.00
N TYR A 110 -11.48 10.39 -9.46
CA TYR A 110 -10.96 11.26 -8.42
C TYR A 110 -11.85 11.17 -7.20
N SER A 111 -11.29 10.94 -6.02
CA SER A 111 -12.04 10.97 -4.78
C SER A 111 -11.16 11.34 -3.58
N LEU A 112 -11.75 12.03 -2.61
CA LEU A 112 -11.20 12.16 -1.27
C LEU A 112 -12.31 11.88 -0.26
N SER A 113 -12.03 11.01 0.71
CA SER A 113 -13.00 10.69 1.75
C SER A 113 -12.38 10.54 3.13
N ALA A 114 -13.16 10.89 4.16
CA ALA A 114 -12.74 10.83 5.54
C ALA A 114 -13.87 10.42 6.47
N LEU A 115 -13.49 9.78 7.57
CA LEU A 115 -14.37 9.42 8.68
C LEU A 115 -13.62 9.55 10.00
N ASN A 116 -14.23 10.23 10.99
CA ASN A 116 -13.63 10.34 12.32
C ASN A 116 -13.95 9.18 13.26
N SER A 117 -13.04 8.96 14.22
CA SER A 117 -13.31 8.29 15.49
C SER A 117 -14.02 9.23 16.46
N PHE A 118 -14.54 8.69 17.57
CA PHE A 118 -15.13 9.47 18.66
C PHE A 118 -14.19 9.52 19.86
N GLU A 119 -14.27 10.56 20.68
CA GLU A 119 -13.51 10.70 21.92
C GLU A 119 -13.79 9.55 22.91
N ILE A 120 -15.04 9.14 23.07
CA ILE A 120 -15.43 8.03 23.95
C ILE A 120 -14.78 6.68 23.57
N HIS A 121 -14.27 6.55 22.35
CA HIS A 121 -13.56 5.36 21.92
C HIS A 121 -12.08 5.37 22.31
N GLY A 122 -11.52 6.54 22.61
CA GLY A 122 -10.10 6.71 22.89
C GLY A 122 -9.23 5.97 21.88
N GLU A 123 -8.38 5.08 22.37
CA GLU A 123 -7.44 4.27 21.57
C GLU A 123 -8.08 3.09 20.82
N GLN A 124 -9.39 2.85 20.97
CA GLN A 124 -10.08 1.67 20.43
C GLN A 124 -10.61 1.84 19.00
N LYS A 125 -10.53 3.05 18.42
CA LYS A 125 -10.87 3.30 17.02
C LYS A 125 -9.93 4.33 16.40
N ARG A 126 -9.64 4.16 15.12
CA ARG A 126 -8.98 5.18 14.29
C ARG A 126 -9.99 5.92 13.42
N SER A 127 -9.57 7.09 12.99
CA SER A 127 -10.13 7.80 11.84
C SER A 127 -9.45 7.31 10.58
N TYR A 128 -10.06 7.52 9.42
CA TYR A 128 -9.40 7.28 8.14
C TYR A 128 -9.51 8.47 7.20
N LEU A 129 -8.53 8.58 6.30
CA LEU A 129 -8.53 9.46 5.13
C LEU A 129 -8.12 8.61 3.92
N LYS A 130 -8.90 8.66 2.84
CA LYS A 130 -8.66 7.92 1.61
C LYS A 130 -8.62 8.87 0.41
N LEU A 131 -7.55 8.80 -0.36
CA LEU A 131 -7.38 9.47 -1.66
C LEU A 131 -7.54 8.44 -2.77
N VAL A 132 -8.19 8.84 -3.87
CA VAL A 132 -8.23 8.13 -5.14
C VAL A 132 -7.85 9.09 -6.26
N LEU A 133 -6.91 8.67 -7.09
CA LEU A 133 -6.49 9.36 -8.32
C LEU A 133 -6.46 8.36 -9.48
N PRO A 134 -6.63 8.80 -10.74
CA PRO A 134 -6.54 7.90 -11.87
C PRO A 134 -5.10 7.40 -12.03
N TRP A 135 -4.94 6.11 -12.31
CA TRP A 135 -3.61 5.51 -12.49
C TRP A 135 -2.83 6.14 -13.66
N SER A 136 -3.54 6.72 -14.63
CA SER A 136 -2.97 7.39 -15.80
C SER A 136 -2.10 8.60 -15.44
N ILE A 137 -2.24 9.16 -14.22
CA ILE A 137 -1.33 10.20 -13.74
C ILE A 137 0.14 9.75 -13.80
N LEU A 138 0.42 8.44 -13.68
CA LEU A 138 1.78 7.91 -13.78
C LEU A 138 2.40 8.03 -15.18
N LYS A 139 1.60 8.36 -16.20
CA LYS A 139 2.08 8.63 -17.56
C LYS A 139 2.52 10.08 -17.76
N GLU A 140 2.20 10.96 -16.82
CA GLU A 140 2.62 12.36 -16.83
C GLU A 140 4.07 12.46 -16.34
N ASP A 141 4.84 13.40 -16.89
CA ASP A 141 6.26 13.56 -16.57
C ASP A 141 6.53 13.79 -15.07
N ASP A 142 5.65 14.56 -14.39
CA ASP A 142 5.73 14.84 -12.96
C ASP A 142 4.77 13.98 -12.11
N GLY A 143 3.96 13.13 -12.74
CA GLY A 143 2.87 12.41 -12.11
C GLY A 143 3.27 11.49 -10.94
N PRO A 144 4.29 10.63 -11.08
CA PRO A 144 4.78 9.81 -9.97
C PRO A 144 5.25 10.65 -8.77
N THR A 145 5.99 11.75 -9.04
CA THR A 145 6.44 12.68 -7.99
C THR A 145 5.26 13.40 -7.36
N ARG A 146 4.29 13.86 -8.15
CA ARG A 146 3.07 14.54 -7.69
C ARG A 146 2.23 13.62 -6.79
N PHE A 147 2.09 12.35 -7.15
CA PHE A 147 1.42 11.35 -6.30
C PHE A 147 2.14 11.13 -4.97
N GLN A 148 3.47 10.97 -5.00
CA GLN A 148 4.27 10.82 -3.78
C GLN A 148 4.15 12.06 -2.87
N GLN A 149 4.16 13.27 -3.44
CA GLN A 149 3.98 14.52 -2.70
C GLN A 149 2.59 14.60 -2.07
N TRP A 150 1.55 14.12 -2.75
CA TRP A 150 0.21 13.98 -2.17
C TRP A 150 0.22 13.05 -0.97
N LEU A 151 0.78 11.85 -1.11
CA LEU A 151 0.88 10.89 -0.01
C LEU A 151 1.61 11.48 1.21
N VAL A 152 2.79 12.07 1.01
CA VAL A 152 3.57 12.71 2.08
C VAL A 152 2.75 13.83 2.74
N TYR A 153 2.13 14.70 1.95
CA TYR A 153 1.29 15.79 2.48
C TYR A 153 0.14 15.25 3.33
N LEU A 154 -0.58 14.23 2.87
CA LEU A 154 -1.68 13.64 3.62
C LEU A 154 -1.18 13.03 4.94
N CYS A 155 -0.08 12.26 4.91
CA CYS A 155 0.55 11.70 6.10
C CYS A 155 0.91 12.77 7.13
N GLU A 156 1.43 13.91 6.66
CA GLU A 156 1.75 15.07 7.50
C GLU A 156 0.51 15.72 8.13
N GLN A 157 -0.54 15.96 7.34
CA GLN A 157 -1.74 16.64 7.84
C GLN A 157 -2.45 15.83 8.93
N VAL A 158 -2.62 14.52 8.71
CA VAL A 158 -3.37 13.69 9.65
C VAL A 158 -2.49 13.02 10.69
N LYS A 159 -1.17 13.26 10.69
CA LYS A 159 -0.20 12.57 11.54
C LYS A 159 -0.40 11.05 11.45
N ALA A 160 -0.42 10.53 10.22
CA ALA A 160 -0.79 9.14 9.97
C ALA A 160 0.00 8.17 10.86
N GLU A 161 -0.68 7.21 11.49
CA GLU A 161 -0.05 6.15 12.28
C GLU A 161 0.34 4.96 11.42
N HIS A 162 -0.43 4.67 10.38
CA HIS A 162 -0.10 3.71 9.35
C HIS A 162 -1.01 3.90 8.14
N GLY A 163 -0.71 3.19 7.08
CA GLY A 163 -1.48 3.24 5.84
C GLY A 163 -0.77 2.50 4.72
N TYR A 164 -1.43 2.49 3.57
CA TYR A 164 -0.93 1.84 2.37
C TYR A 164 -1.40 2.61 1.15
N SER A 165 -0.61 2.54 0.09
CA SER A 165 -0.92 3.24 -1.15
C SER A 165 -0.35 2.50 -2.35
N GLY A 166 -1.07 2.52 -3.47
CA GLY A 166 -0.75 1.76 -4.66
C GLY A 166 -1.96 1.53 -5.56
N LEU A 167 -1.90 0.49 -6.40
CA LEU A 167 -2.99 0.15 -7.32
C LEU A 167 -4.13 -0.55 -6.57
N SER A 168 -5.36 -0.23 -6.93
CA SER A 168 -6.56 -0.87 -6.38
C SER A 168 -7.70 -0.88 -7.39
N SER A 169 -8.64 -1.81 -7.18
CA SER A 169 -9.94 -1.83 -7.84
C SER A 169 -10.85 -0.81 -7.15
N VAL A 170 -10.99 0.38 -7.76
CA VAL A 170 -11.87 1.42 -7.25
C VAL A 170 -13.31 1.07 -7.60
N LEU A 171 -14.12 0.89 -6.56
CA LEU A 171 -15.55 0.56 -6.66
C LEU A 171 -16.43 1.81 -6.44
N PRO A 172 -17.73 1.75 -6.78
CA PRO A 172 -18.68 2.80 -6.47
C PRO A 172 -18.86 3.00 -4.96
N PHE A 173 -19.57 4.06 -4.58
CA PHE A 173 -19.98 4.20 -3.17
C PHE A 173 -20.88 3.03 -2.75
N ASP A 174 -21.77 2.59 -3.63
CA ASP A 174 -22.61 1.39 -3.47
C ASP A 174 -21.87 0.13 -3.98
N TYR A 175 -20.76 -0.21 -3.32
CA TYR A 175 -19.82 -1.24 -3.79
C TYR A 175 -20.26 -2.68 -3.54
N ASP A 176 -21.32 -2.94 -2.75
CA ASP A 176 -21.66 -4.30 -2.27
C ASP A 176 -21.84 -5.32 -3.42
N SER A 177 -22.40 -4.86 -4.54
CA SER A 177 -22.61 -5.68 -5.73
C SER A 177 -21.33 -5.98 -6.53
N TYR A 178 -20.25 -5.24 -6.26
CA TYR A 178 -18.98 -5.32 -6.99
C TYR A 178 -17.82 -5.93 -6.19
N MET A 179 -18.03 -6.24 -4.90
CA MET A 179 -17.07 -7.01 -4.09
C MET A 179 -16.64 -8.34 -4.74
N PRO A 180 -17.53 -9.13 -5.41
CA PRO A 180 -17.08 -10.34 -6.10
C PRO A 180 -16.05 -10.07 -7.20
N MET A 181 -16.15 -8.94 -7.90
CA MET A 181 -15.21 -8.57 -8.96
C MET A 181 -13.87 -8.11 -8.37
N GLU A 182 -13.89 -7.35 -7.27
CA GLU A 182 -12.66 -7.02 -6.52
C GLU A 182 -11.94 -8.29 -6.05
N TYR A 183 -12.69 -9.28 -5.53
CA TYR A 183 -12.16 -10.58 -5.15
C TYR A 183 -11.50 -11.30 -6.33
N GLN A 184 -12.21 -11.42 -7.47
CA GLN A 184 -11.70 -12.09 -8.67
C GLN A 184 -10.43 -11.43 -9.23
N LEU A 185 -10.37 -10.10 -9.23
CA LEU A 185 -9.18 -9.35 -9.64
C LEU A 185 -8.01 -9.59 -8.67
N ALA A 186 -8.26 -9.57 -7.36
CA ALA A 186 -7.24 -9.81 -6.35
C ALA A 186 -6.69 -11.25 -6.36
N GLN A 187 -7.44 -12.23 -6.89
CA GLN A 187 -6.92 -13.58 -7.13
C GLN A 187 -5.93 -13.65 -8.30
N GLN A 188 -6.03 -12.72 -9.25
CA GLN A 188 -5.20 -12.69 -10.47
C GLN A 188 -4.01 -11.73 -10.35
N PHE A 189 -4.13 -10.69 -9.52
CA PHE A 189 -3.16 -9.61 -9.41
C PHE A 189 -2.84 -9.32 -7.95
N SER A 190 -1.70 -9.83 -7.48
CA SER A 190 -1.27 -9.71 -6.08
C SER A 190 -0.97 -8.26 -5.64
N GLY A 191 -0.69 -7.38 -6.59
CA GLY A 191 -0.43 -5.96 -6.35
C GLY A 191 -1.68 -5.08 -6.26
N LEU A 192 -2.86 -5.60 -6.62
CA LEU A 192 -4.12 -4.88 -6.44
C LEU A 192 -4.57 -4.94 -4.97
N GLU A 193 -4.67 -3.78 -4.36
CA GLU A 193 -5.19 -3.63 -3.00
C GLU A 193 -6.69 -3.86 -2.95
N VAL A 194 -7.13 -4.63 -1.95
CA VAL A 194 -8.56 -4.82 -1.64
C VAL A 194 -8.98 -3.75 -0.65
N ASP A 195 -9.73 -2.74 -1.07
CA ASP A 195 -9.91 -1.47 -0.34
C ASP A 195 -11.38 -0.99 -0.29
N SER A 196 -12.34 -1.88 -0.52
CA SER A 196 -13.78 -1.58 -0.41
C SER A 196 -14.24 -1.34 1.03
N MET A 197 -13.70 -2.08 2.00
CA MET A 197 -14.17 -2.11 3.40
C MET A 197 -13.32 -1.28 4.39
N VAL A 198 -12.74 -0.16 3.96
CA VAL A 198 -11.82 0.66 4.77
C VAL A 198 -12.35 1.07 6.15
N HIS A 199 -13.66 1.22 6.28
CA HIS A 199 -14.33 1.62 7.51
C HIS A 199 -14.35 0.51 8.58
N ASN A 200 -14.17 -0.76 8.20
CA ASN A 200 -14.06 -1.89 9.13
C ASN A 200 -12.67 -1.95 9.76
N SER A 201 -11.63 -1.75 8.96
CA SER A 201 -10.23 -1.81 9.40
C SER A 201 -9.86 -0.78 10.48
N LYS A 202 -10.68 0.26 10.70
CA LYS A 202 -10.49 1.26 11.77
C LYS A 202 -10.52 0.68 13.19
N ARG A 203 -11.02 -0.55 13.36
CA ARG A 203 -11.07 -1.30 14.62
C ARG A 203 -10.04 -2.42 14.69
N GLU A 204 -9.66 -2.97 13.55
CA GLU A 204 -8.79 -4.15 13.46
C GLU A 204 -7.31 -3.77 13.43
N LEU A 205 -6.98 -2.63 12.82
CA LEU A 205 -5.60 -2.19 12.59
C LEU A 205 -5.03 -1.30 13.71
N LEU A 206 -5.65 -1.24 14.90
CA LEU A 206 -5.25 -0.32 15.97
C LEU A 206 -3.77 -0.39 16.35
N ASN A 207 -3.22 -1.60 16.35
CA ASN A 207 -1.83 -1.90 16.72
C ASN A 207 -1.13 -2.70 15.63
N HIS A 208 -1.63 -2.65 14.40
CA HIS A 208 -1.11 -3.43 13.28
C HIS A 208 -1.21 -2.65 11.98
N ILE A 209 -0.29 -2.91 11.06
CA ILE A 209 -0.48 -2.49 9.68
C ILE A 209 -1.27 -3.55 8.93
N LYS A 210 -1.97 -3.15 7.87
CA LYS A 210 -2.69 -4.09 7.00
C LYS A 210 -1.72 -5.00 6.26
N GLY A 211 -0.68 -4.43 5.67
CA GLY A 211 0.28 -5.17 4.85
C GLY A 211 1.10 -4.23 3.99
N VAL A 212 1.59 -4.76 2.88
CA VAL A 212 2.46 -4.05 1.93
C VAL A 212 1.71 -3.75 0.65
N ASN A 213 1.95 -2.55 0.12
CA ASN A 213 1.65 -2.17 -1.26
C ASN A 213 2.80 -1.29 -1.80
N TRP A 214 2.62 -0.62 -2.94
CA TRP A 214 3.64 0.24 -3.57
C TRP A 214 4.27 1.23 -2.58
N TYR A 215 3.46 1.84 -1.73
CA TYR A 215 3.93 2.55 -0.55
C TYR A 215 3.32 1.94 0.72
N THR A 216 4.17 1.73 1.72
CA THR A 216 3.78 1.30 3.07
C THR A 216 4.10 2.41 4.07
N VAL A 217 3.08 2.94 4.74
CA VAL A 217 3.21 4.03 5.72
C VAL A 217 3.32 3.46 7.12
N LEU A 218 4.37 3.83 7.84
CA LEU A 218 4.68 3.38 9.19
C LEU A 218 4.87 4.59 10.11
N GLY A 219 4.00 4.73 11.12
CA GLY A 219 4.20 5.68 12.21
C GLY A 219 5.27 5.22 13.19
N SER A 220 5.71 6.14 14.06
CA SER A 220 6.74 5.93 15.09
C SER A 220 6.60 4.63 15.88
N LEU A 221 5.39 4.30 16.35
CA LEU A 221 5.11 3.05 17.08
C LEU A 221 5.56 1.79 16.32
N PHE A 222 5.30 1.73 15.02
CA PHE A 222 5.65 0.58 14.19
C PHE A 222 7.13 0.56 13.86
N ILE A 223 7.74 1.74 13.67
CA ILE A 223 9.17 1.87 13.45
C ILE A 223 9.94 1.35 14.67
N ASP A 224 9.53 1.72 15.88
CA ASP A 224 10.15 1.26 17.13
C ASP A 224 10.04 -0.26 17.28
N ARG A 225 8.86 -0.83 16.97
CA ARG A 225 8.65 -2.29 16.98
C ARG A 225 9.48 -3.04 15.95
N LEU A 226 9.92 -2.36 14.89
CA LEU A 226 10.83 -2.90 13.87
C LEU A 226 12.32 -2.63 14.19
N GLY A 227 12.63 -2.11 15.38
CA GLY A 227 14.01 -1.86 15.82
C GLY A 227 14.56 -0.47 15.47
N GLY A 228 13.70 0.43 15.00
CA GLY A 228 14.04 1.82 14.71
C GLY A 228 14.44 2.08 13.25
N GLU A 229 14.41 3.36 12.86
CA GLU A 229 14.66 3.80 11.48
C GLU A 229 16.01 3.33 10.91
N ASN A 230 17.08 3.35 11.72
CA ASN A 230 18.41 2.92 11.29
C ASN A 230 18.43 1.44 10.87
N VAL A 231 17.70 0.57 11.58
CA VAL A 231 17.60 -0.85 11.26
C VAL A 231 16.84 -1.06 9.96
N ILE A 232 15.72 -0.35 9.78
CA ILE A 232 14.91 -0.41 8.55
C ILE A 232 15.77 0.03 7.35
N ARG A 233 16.43 1.18 7.44
CA ARG A 233 17.29 1.70 6.37
C ARG A 233 18.47 0.78 6.07
N HIS A 234 19.11 0.23 7.10
CA HIS A 234 20.21 -0.72 6.93
C HIS A 234 19.75 -2.01 6.25
N THR A 235 18.55 -2.51 6.59
CA THR A 235 17.98 -3.72 5.97
C THR A 235 17.77 -3.54 4.46
N PHE A 236 17.41 -2.34 4.02
CA PHE A 236 17.28 -2.01 2.60
C PHE A 236 18.57 -1.48 1.97
N SER A 237 19.69 -1.48 2.69
CA SER A 237 20.97 -1.06 2.10
C SER A 237 21.35 -1.99 0.94
N GLY A 238 21.62 -1.40 -0.23
CA GLY A 238 21.90 -2.15 -1.46
C GLY A 238 20.66 -2.49 -2.31
N ARG A 239 19.44 -2.16 -1.84
CA ARG A 239 18.20 -2.24 -2.62
C ARG A 239 17.91 -0.91 -3.30
N GLY A 240 18.44 -0.73 -4.51
CA GLY A 240 18.18 0.48 -5.32
C GLY A 240 16.72 0.63 -5.77
N ASP A 241 15.93 -0.44 -5.64
CA ASP A 241 14.51 -0.50 -5.94
C ASP A 241 13.62 -0.08 -4.76
N ILE A 242 14.17 0.20 -3.57
CA ILE A 242 13.40 0.61 -2.39
C ILE A 242 13.84 1.97 -1.91
N GLU A 243 12.89 2.88 -1.72
CA GLU A 243 13.12 4.21 -1.16
C GLU A 243 12.44 4.33 0.22
N VAL A 244 13.15 4.90 1.20
CA VAL A 244 12.59 5.19 2.53
C VAL A 244 12.52 6.70 2.73
N ILE A 245 11.29 7.22 2.75
CA ILE A 245 10.95 8.63 2.79
C ILE A 245 10.50 8.99 4.21
N ASN A 246 10.96 10.11 4.76
CA ASN A 246 10.53 10.58 6.07
C ASN A 246 9.27 11.46 5.96
N TYR A 247 8.44 11.41 6.99
CA TYR A 247 7.45 12.43 7.34
C TYR A 247 7.47 12.64 8.86
N ASN A 248 6.90 13.72 9.39
CA ASN A 248 7.08 14.12 10.78
C ASN A 248 6.69 13.05 11.82
N ASN A 249 5.75 12.16 11.49
CA ASN A 249 5.28 11.11 12.39
C ASN A 249 5.79 9.70 12.02
N GLY A 250 6.68 9.56 11.03
CA GLY A 250 7.21 8.24 10.67
C GLY A 250 7.92 8.13 9.31
N LEU A 251 7.79 6.96 8.69
CA LEU A 251 8.44 6.59 7.42
C LEU A 251 7.41 6.10 6.41
N ILE A 252 7.68 6.36 5.15
CA ILE A 252 6.99 5.78 4.00
C ILE A 252 8.03 4.95 3.25
N ILE A 253 7.75 3.66 3.06
CA ILE A 253 8.61 2.75 2.30
C ILE A 253 7.99 2.59 0.91
N ARG A 254 8.68 3.07 -0.15
CA ARG A 254 8.30 2.85 -1.55
C ARG A 254 8.96 1.59 -2.08
N ALA A 255 8.16 0.63 -2.52
CA ALA A 255 8.58 -0.65 -3.07
C ALA A 255 8.55 -0.62 -4.60
N GLY A 256 9.68 -0.33 -5.24
CA GLY A 256 9.79 -0.17 -6.70
C GLY A 256 9.59 1.28 -7.17
N GLU A 257 10.11 1.58 -8.36
CA GLU A 257 9.96 2.91 -8.99
C GLU A 257 8.54 3.16 -9.51
N SER A 258 7.78 2.10 -9.78
CA SER A 258 6.40 2.14 -10.27
C SER A 258 5.60 1.03 -9.60
N PRO A 259 4.28 1.20 -9.40
CA PRO A 259 3.47 0.15 -8.81
C PRO A 259 3.35 -1.03 -9.75
N GLU A 260 3.47 -2.23 -9.20
CA GLU A 260 3.39 -3.48 -9.96
C GLU A 260 2.05 -4.18 -9.72
N LEU A 261 1.43 -4.72 -10.78
CA LEU A 261 0.18 -5.48 -10.68
C LEU A 261 0.38 -6.86 -10.03
N GLY A 262 1.57 -7.45 -10.17
CA GLY A 262 1.84 -8.80 -9.67
C GLY A 262 0.90 -9.84 -10.25
N ALA A 263 0.74 -9.85 -11.58
CA ALA A 263 -0.06 -10.83 -12.31
C ALA A 263 0.47 -12.25 -12.05
N LEU A 264 -0.42 -13.25 -11.97
CA LEU A 264 -0.03 -14.63 -11.66
C LEU A 264 1.09 -15.17 -12.56
N GLU A 265 1.08 -14.85 -13.84
CA GLU A 265 2.09 -15.26 -14.82
C GLU A 265 3.44 -14.55 -14.67
N ASP A 266 3.44 -13.34 -14.09
CA ASP A 266 4.65 -12.55 -13.83
C ASP A 266 5.28 -12.90 -12.47
N GLY A 267 4.50 -13.55 -11.58
CA GLY A 267 4.90 -13.84 -10.21
C GLY A 267 4.73 -12.64 -9.27
N LEU A 268 5.22 -12.79 -8.03
CA LEU A 268 5.10 -11.76 -7.01
C LEU A 268 6.08 -10.60 -7.27
N PRO A 269 5.66 -9.33 -7.09
CA PRO A 269 6.55 -8.19 -7.17
C PRO A 269 7.69 -8.31 -6.14
N VAL A 270 8.93 -8.40 -6.64
CA VAL A 270 10.12 -8.61 -5.82
C VAL A 270 10.31 -7.50 -4.77
N PRO A 271 10.08 -6.20 -5.07
CA PRO A 271 10.14 -5.15 -4.07
C PRO A 271 9.09 -5.31 -2.96
N TYR A 272 7.88 -5.78 -3.29
CA TYR A 272 6.79 -5.91 -2.32
C TYR A 272 7.09 -7.06 -1.35
N VAL A 273 7.61 -8.18 -1.86
CA VAL A 273 8.09 -9.30 -1.04
C VAL A 273 9.21 -8.84 -0.10
N ALA A 274 10.16 -8.05 -0.60
CA ALA A 274 11.26 -7.54 0.21
C ALA A 274 10.79 -6.63 1.34
N VAL A 275 9.87 -5.70 1.08
CA VAL A 275 9.27 -4.87 2.12
C VAL A 275 8.45 -5.71 3.09
N ASN A 276 7.71 -6.71 2.61
CA ASN A 276 6.90 -7.59 3.45
C ASN A 276 7.76 -8.35 4.47
N ASN A 277 8.92 -8.86 4.08
CA ASN A 277 9.84 -9.54 5.01
C ASN A 277 10.27 -8.65 6.19
N VAL A 278 10.35 -7.33 5.98
CA VAL A 278 10.70 -6.38 7.03
C VAL A 278 9.50 -6.03 7.89
N VAL A 279 8.34 -5.75 7.30
CA VAL A 279 7.18 -5.23 8.04
C VAL A 279 6.23 -6.31 8.57
N LYS A 280 6.42 -7.57 8.18
CA LYS A 280 5.61 -8.72 8.64
C LYS A 280 5.44 -8.79 10.18
N PRO A 281 6.45 -8.52 11.03
CA PRO A 281 6.29 -8.54 12.49
C PRO A 281 5.26 -7.54 13.06
N VAL A 282 4.91 -6.50 12.29
CA VAL A 282 3.91 -5.49 12.67
C VAL A 282 2.61 -5.60 11.88
N ARG A 283 2.52 -6.52 10.91
CA ARG A 283 1.29 -6.82 10.17
C ARG A 283 0.25 -7.48 11.09
N ILE A 284 -1.03 -7.31 10.78
CA ILE A 284 -2.11 -7.99 11.50
C ILE A 284 -1.97 -9.52 11.36
N PRO A 285 -1.95 -10.28 12.47
CA PRO A 285 -1.73 -11.72 12.42
C PRO A 285 -3.00 -12.52 12.12
N ASN A 286 -4.15 -12.06 12.63
CA ASN A 286 -5.46 -12.70 12.47
C ASN A 286 -6.44 -11.64 11.95
N PRO A 287 -6.49 -11.40 10.63
CA PRO A 287 -7.41 -10.45 10.04
C PRO A 287 -8.86 -10.95 10.10
N ASP A 288 -9.81 -10.04 10.28
CA ASP A 288 -11.21 -10.32 9.98
C ASP A 288 -11.40 -10.39 8.46
N GLN A 289 -12.53 -10.95 8.02
CA GLN A 289 -12.85 -11.13 6.60
C GLN A 289 -12.83 -9.79 5.84
N LEU A 290 -12.16 -9.77 4.67
CA LEU A 290 -12.02 -8.55 3.87
C LEU A 290 -13.36 -8.05 3.31
N HIS A 291 -14.30 -8.95 3.02
CA HIS A 291 -15.62 -8.64 2.48
C HIS A 291 -16.72 -9.10 3.43
N SER A 292 -17.87 -8.42 3.37
CA SER A 292 -19.14 -8.96 3.86
C SER A 292 -19.68 -9.99 2.87
N TYR A 293 -20.66 -10.79 3.33
CA TYR A 293 -21.41 -11.67 2.43
C TYR A 293 -22.07 -10.85 1.30
N SER A 294 -21.91 -11.32 0.06
CA SER A 294 -22.55 -10.76 -1.13
C SER A 294 -23.39 -11.82 -1.84
N PRO A 295 -24.67 -11.57 -2.17
CA PRO A 295 -25.49 -12.49 -2.94
C PRO A 295 -25.13 -12.54 -4.43
N TYR A 296 -24.19 -11.68 -4.88
CA TYR A 296 -23.87 -11.48 -6.29
C TYR A 296 -22.71 -12.35 -6.79
N GLY A 297 -21.99 -13.03 -5.90
CA GLY A 297 -20.90 -13.95 -6.27
C GLY A 297 -19.92 -14.21 -5.13
N ASP A 298 -18.87 -14.98 -5.44
CA ASP A 298 -17.84 -15.35 -4.48
C ASP A 298 -17.08 -14.10 -3.98
N CYS A 299 -16.89 -14.00 -2.67
CA CYS A 299 -16.17 -12.92 -2.01
C CYS A 299 -15.04 -13.49 -1.14
N PHE A 300 -14.27 -12.60 -0.51
CA PHE A 300 -13.28 -13.01 0.48
C PHE A 300 -13.94 -13.64 1.70
N GLU A 301 -13.78 -14.95 1.81
CA GLU A 301 -14.02 -15.71 3.03
C GLU A 301 -12.76 -15.72 3.93
N GLN A 302 -12.85 -16.31 5.13
CA GLN A 302 -11.74 -16.32 6.10
C GLN A 302 -10.45 -16.86 5.48
N GLU A 303 -10.49 -18.04 4.86
CA GLU A 303 -9.30 -18.70 4.31
C GLU A 303 -8.66 -17.90 3.16
N SER A 304 -9.49 -17.33 2.26
CA SER A 304 -8.99 -16.45 1.20
C SER A 304 -8.46 -15.13 1.73
N THR A 305 -9.01 -14.63 2.85
CA THR A 305 -8.52 -13.43 3.52
C THR A 305 -7.14 -13.68 4.11
N ASP A 306 -6.97 -14.77 4.86
CA ASP A 306 -5.68 -15.16 5.42
C ASP A 306 -4.61 -15.31 4.31
N ARG A 307 -4.97 -15.95 3.20
CA ARG A 307 -4.10 -16.04 2.01
C ARG A 307 -3.74 -14.68 1.43
N TRP A 308 -4.71 -13.77 1.31
CA TRP A 308 -4.45 -12.45 0.75
C TRP A 308 -3.51 -11.62 1.64
N TYR A 309 -3.68 -11.66 2.96
CA TYR A 309 -2.76 -10.99 3.89
C TYR A 309 -1.36 -11.62 3.85
N ALA A 310 -1.26 -12.94 3.66
CA ALA A 310 0.01 -13.66 3.56
C ALA A 310 0.60 -13.73 2.14
N ARG A 311 0.01 -13.07 1.13
CA ARG A 311 0.35 -13.26 -0.30
C ARG A 311 1.81 -12.97 -0.66
N PHE A 312 2.49 -12.13 0.12
CA PHE A 312 3.90 -11.79 -0.07
C PHE A 312 4.84 -12.53 0.89
N ASP A 313 4.32 -13.45 1.68
CA ASP A 313 5.14 -14.25 2.58
C ASP A 313 5.94 -15.24 1.74
N GLN A 314 7.26 -15.16 1.86
CA GLN A 314 8.12 -16.26 1.48
C GLN A 314 8.25 -17.16 2.71
N ASP A 315 8.00 -18.45 2.54
CA ASP A 315 8.48 -19.41 3.51
C ASP A 315 10.00 -19.26 3.56
N GLU A 316 10.57 -18.79 4.67
CA GLU A 316 12.03 -18.79 4.90
C GLU A 316 12.62 -20.21 4.73
N ASN A 317 11.76 -21.24 4.79
CA ASN A 317 12.06 -22.65 4.55
C ASN A 317 11.89 -23.12 3.08
N LYS A 318 11.46 -22.26 2.14
CA LYS A 318 11.35 -22.59 0.69
C LYS A 318 12.17 -21.70 -0.23
N THR A 319 13.06 -20.85 0.28
CA THR A 319 14.12 -20.30 -0.56
C THR A 319 15.15 -21.40 -0.81
N ASN A 320 15.09 -22.05 -1.97
CA ASN A 320 16.13 -22.95 -2.49
C ASN A 320 17.49 -22.23 -2.76
N HIS A 321 17.63 -20.99 -2.30
CA HIS A 321 18.84 -20.19 -2.39
C HIS A 321 19.60 -20.29 -1.06
N PRO A 322 20.82 -20.85 -1.07
CA PRO A 322 21.69 -20.88 0.09
C PRO A 322 21.93 -19.47 0.65
N SER A 323 21.88 -19.32 1.98
CA SER A 323 22.33 -18.10 2.66
C SER A 323 23.77 -17.75 2.30
N ARG A 324 24.12 -16.46 2.34
CA ARG A 324 25.51 -15.99 2.17
C ARG A 324 26.43 -16.63 3.22
N ILE A 325 27.67 -16.90 2.85
CA ILE A 325 28.64 -17.63 3.70
C ILE A 325 29.88 -16.76 3.93
N GLU A 326 30.30 -16.62 5.19
CA GLU A 326 31.56 -15.97 5.56
C GLU A 326 32.77 -16.83 5.19
N SER A 327 33.87 -16.21 4.79
CA SER A 327 35.13 -16.92 4.59
C SER A 327 35.55 -17.69 5.84
N GLY A 328 36.08 -18.90 5.66
CA GLY A 328 36.41 -19.84 6.74
C GLY A 328 35.25 -20.76 7.12
N GLN A 329 34.02 -20.49 6.69
CA GLN A 329 32.89 -21.39 6.88
C GLN A 329 32.75 -22.41 5.73
N PRO A 330 32.22 -23.62 6.01
CA PRO A 330 31.97 -24.61 4.98
C PRO A 330 30.80 -24.21 4.06
N CYS A 331 30.94 -24.52 2.78
CA CYS A 331 29.93 -24.31 1.76
C CYS A 331 28.66 -25.11 2.08
N SER A 332 27.52 -24.44 2.16
CA SER A 332 26.24 -25.07 2.54
C SER A 332 25.59 -25.87 1.41
N LYS A 333 25.91 -25.55 0.15
CA LYS A 333 25.37 -26.21 -1.05
C LYS A 333 26.36 -26.17 -2.21
N ALA A 334 26.57 -27.32 -2.86
CA ALA A 334 27.46 -27.42 -4.01
C ALA A 334 26.92 -26.63 -5.21
N GLY A 335 27.75 -25.80 -5.85
CA GLY A 335 27.40 -24.98 -7.01
C GLY A 335 28.31 -23.77 -7.17
N TYR A 336 27.96 -22.82 -8.04
CA TYR A 336 28.73 -21.60 -8.26
C TYR A 336 28.44 -20.57 -7.18
N TRP A 337 29.51 -20.00 -6.64
CA TRP A 337 29.48 -18.90 -5.70
C TRP A 337 30.44 -17.80 -6.17
N PHE A 338 30.18 -16.56 -5.80
CA PHE A 338 31.06 -15.43 -6.07
C PHE A 338 31.22 -14.55 -4.83
N THR A 339 32.26 -13.74 -4.80
CA THR A 339 32.45 -12.69 -3.81
C THR A 339 32.82 -11.36 -4.45
N PRO A 340 32.22 -10.24 -4.03
CA PRO A 340 32.62 -8.91 -4.47
C PRO A 340 34.06 -8.54 -4.08
N SER A 341 34.63 -9.22 -3.08
CA SER A 341 35.99 -8.96 -2.57
C SER A 341 37.09 -9.30 -3.58
N GLN A 342 36.77 -9.98 -4.70
CA GLN A 342 37.72 -10.27 -5.78
C GLN A 342 37.00 -10.26 -7.14
N ALA A 343 37.58 -9.56 -8.12
CA ALA A 343 37.07 -9.57 -9.50
C ALA A 343 37.18 -10.98 -10.11
N ASN A 344 36.18 -11.40 -10.89
CA ASN A 344 36.10 -12.74 -11.50
C ASN A 344 36.20 -13.89 -10.47
N SER A 345 35.72 -13.69 -9.25
CA SER A 345 35.74 -14.68 -8.16
C SER A 345 34.74 -15.83 -8.32
N ARG A 346 33.82 -15.71 -9.27
CA ARG A 346 32.77 -16.71 -9.48
C ARG A 346 33.38 -18.07 -9.82
N ARG A 347 33.16 -19.05 -8.96
CA ARG A 347 33.66 -20.42 -9.15
C ARG A 347 32.78 -21.44 -8.47
N TYR A 348 32.92 -22.69 -8.89
CA TYR A 348 32.17 -23.81 -8.30
C TYR A 348 32.81 -24.24 -6.97
N PHE A 349 31.96 -24.52 -5.98
CA PHE A 349 32.32 -25.11 -4.68
C PHE A 349 31.55 -26.40 -4.46
N GLN A 350 32.18 -27.37 -3.83
CA GLN A 350 31.47 -28.55 -3.31
C GLN A 350 30.84 -28.26 -1.95
N GLN A 351 29.76 -28.96 -1.61
CA GLN A 351 29.18 -28.88 -0.27
C GLN A 351 30.22 -29.33 0.77
N GLY A 352 30.41 -28.54 1.82
CA GLY A 352 31.43 -28.74 2.85
C GLY A 352 32.80 -28.13 2.54
N GLU A 353 33.05 -27.64 1.33
CA GLU A 353 34.30 -26.95 0.97
C GLU A 353 34.44 -25.62 1.72
N ILE A 354 35.61 -25.33 2.28
CA ILE A 354 35.82 -24.08 3.03
C ILE A 354 35.90 -22.89 2.08
N MET A 355 35.06 -21.88 2.33
CA MET A 355 35.05 -20.64 1.57
C MET A 355 36.34 -19.83 1.83
N PRO A 356 37.14 -19.47 0.81
CA PRO A 356 38.39 -18.76 1.03
C PRO A 356 38.15 -17.29 1.36
N GLY A 357 39.05 -16.69 2.14
CA GLY A 357 39.10 -15.25 2.40
C GLY A 357 40.16 -14.57 1.55
N PHE A 358 39.93 -13.30 1.23
CA PHE A 358 40.90 -12.45 0.53
C PHE A 358 41.31 -11.30 1.46
N SER A 359 42.59 -11.26 1.83
CA SER A 359 43.16 -10.27 2.78
C SER A 359 43.31 -8.86 2.21
N ASP A 360 43.16 -8.70 0.89
CA ASP A 360 43.44 -7.44 0.18
C ASP A 360 42.16 -6.65 -0.17
N SER A 361 41.03 -7.00 0.44
CA SER A 361 39.73 -6.36 0.16
C SER A 361 39.54 -5.06 0.97
N SER A 362 39.14 -3.98 0.30
CA SER A 362 38.84 -2.67 0.92
C SER A 362 37.57 -2.67 1.78
N TRP A 363 36.90 -3.82 1.95
CA TRP A 363 35.50 -3.93 2.37
C TRP A 363 35.26 -4.84 3.60
N GLY A 364 36.30 -5.27 4.32
CA GLY A 364 36.17 -6.15 5.51
C GLY A 364 36.19 -7.65 5.18
N ASP A 365 35.56 -8.46 6.04
CA ASP A 365 35.52 -9.93 5.92
C ASP A 365 34.89 -10.40 4.60
N THR A 366 35.46 -11.45 3.99
CA THR A 366 35.03 -11.93 2.66
C THR A 366 33.71 -12.70 2.76
N LEU A 367 32.67 -12.19 2.10
CA LEU A 367 31.34 -12.83 2.01
C LEU A 367 31.13 -13.48 0.63
N TRP A 368 30.64 -14.72 0.64
CA TRP A 368 30.32 -15.52 -0.55
C TRP A 368 28.81 -15.58 -0.79
N TYR A 369 28.42 -15.38 -2.04
CA TYR A 369 27.03 -15.34 -2.50
C TYR A 369 26.79 -16.42 -3.55
N TRP A 370 25.68 -17.14 -3.43
CA TRP A 370 25.29 -18.19 -4.36
C TRP A 370 24.94 -17.62 -5.74
N SER A 371 25.39 -18.30 -6.81
CA SER A 371 25.24 -17.90 -8.21
C SER A 371 24.60 -18.97 -9.11
N GLY A 372 24.15 -20.11 -8.56
CA GLY A 372 23.45 -21.17 -9.30
C GLY A 372 24.28 -22.44 -9.51
N GLU A 373 23.69 -23.47 -10.11
CA GLU A 373 24.31 -24.80 -10.31
C GLU A 373 25.01 -24.93 -11.68
N SER A 374 24.69 -24.04 -12.63
CA SER A 374 25.24 -24.01 -13.99
C SER A 374 26.35 -22.98 -14.16
N GLN A 375 27.27 -23.27 -15.09
CA GLN A 375 28.46 -22.48 -15.38
C GLN A 375 28.15 -21.12 -16.00
#